data_AF-F8CE99-F1
#
_entry.id   AF-F8CE99-F1
#
_cell.length_a   1.000
_cell.length_b   1.000
_cell.length_c   1.000
_cell.angle_alpha   90.00
_cell.angle_beta   90.00
_cell.angle_gamma   90.00
#
_symmetry.space_group_name_H-M   'P 1'
#
loop_
_entity.id
_entity.type
_entity.pdbx_description
1 polymer ?
#
loop_
_entity_poly.entity_id
_entity_poly.type
_entity_poly.pdbx_seq_one_letter_code
_entity_poly.pdbx_strand_id
1 'polypeptide(L)'
;MLPAQGEFLKARPEPFEEFVRLREMVRPLAPPGAPLPPGTSFGPLVGAASGRFAAFETQGSMLLVVRWDALEQLQEEGVRGLVGCKTELRFRQKDPPELLELQLEPGGRLHPDCYPPEQQPPCATCGRFGMTLPDDPILDAASLPTDRDLFRVGNFATVMVGTERFKEAVQRLGLEGITFRELPTR
;
A
#
# COMPACT_ATOMS: atom_id res chain seq x y z
N MET A 1 -7.15 -7.40 -24.26
CA MET A 1 -5.86 -6.67 -24.36
C MET A 1 -6.16 -5.19 -24.40
N LEU A 2 -5.35 -4.38 -23.72
CA LEU A 2 -5.46 -2.92 -23.79
C LEU A 2 -5.07 -2.44 -25.20
N PRO A 3 -5.81 -1.49 -25.80
CA PRO A 3 -5.34 -0.80 -26.99
C PRO A 3 -3.95 -0.18 -26.73
N ALA A 4 -3.07 -0.24 -27.73
CA ALA A 4 -1.70 0.29 -27.65
C ALA A 4 -0.86 -0.27 -26.47
N GLN A 5 -1.07 -1.53 -26.09
CA GLN A 5 -0.36 -2.18 -24.97
C GLN A 5 1.16 -1.96 -24.96
N GLY A 6 1.79 -1.92 -26.14
CA GLY A 6 3.23 -1.68 -26.29
C GLY A 6 3.73 -0.38 -25.65
N GLU A 7 2.87 0.64 -25.53
CA GLU A 7 3.19 1.92 -24.90
C GLU A 7 3.41 1.82 -23.38
N PHE A 8 2.94 0.74 -22.74
CA PHE A 8 3.01 0.56 -21.28
C PHE A 8 4.09 -0.45 -20.83
N LEU A 9 4.67 -1.23 -21.75
CA LEU A 9 5.57 -2.34 -21.39
C LEU A 9 6.97 -1.89 -20.96
N LYS A 10 7.42 -0.71 -21.39
CA LYS A 10 8.75 -0.20 -21.08
C LYS A 10 8.65 1.18 -20.42
N ALA A 11 9.08 1.22 -19.16
CA ALA A 11 9.26 2.47 -18.43
C ALA A 11 10.25 3.39 -19.15
N ARG A 12 9.86 4.65 -19.32
CA ARG A 12 10.66 5.69 -19.98
C ARG A 12 10.20 7.07 -19.50
N PRO A 13 11.08 8.07 -19.53
CA PRO A 13 10.66 9.45 -19.33
C PRO A 13 9.77 9.89 -20.50
N GLU A 14 8.68 10.58 -20.19
CA GLU A 14 7.76 11.16 -21.16
C GLU A 14 7.47 12.62 -20.77
N PRO A 15 7.17 13.51 -21.74
CA PRO A 15 6.58 14.80 -21.46
C PRO A 15 5.32 14.66 -20.60
N PHE A 16 5.03 15.65 -19.76
CA PHE A 16 3.93 15.55 -18.79
C PHE A 16 2.56 15.32 -19.46
N GLU A 17 2.29 15.98 -20.59
CA GLU A 17 1.03 15.81 -21.34
C GLU A 17 0.86 14.37 -21.85
N GLU A 18 1.95 13.76 -22.32
CA GLU A 18 1.95 12.38 -22.78
C GLU A 18 1.76 11.40 -21.63
N PHE A 19 2.40 11.65 -20.48
CA PHE A 19 2.12 10.90 -19.25
C PHE A 19 0.64 10.98 -18.85
N VAL A 20 0.01 12.17 -18.92
CA VAL A 20 -1.42 12.32 -18.61
C VAL A 20 -2.26 11.50 -19.56
N ARG A 21 -2.00 11.55 -20.87
CA ARG A 21 -2.70 10.73 -21.88
C ARG A 21 -2.61 9.24 -21.55
N LEU A 22 -1.39 8.74 -21.32
CA LEU A 22 -1.14 7.33 -20.97
C LEU A 22 -1.84 6.93 -19.65
N ARG A 23 -1.80 7.79 -18.64
CA ARG A 23 -2.45 7.55 -17.34
C ARG A 23 -3.96 7.43 -17.49
N GLU A 24 -4.60 8.31 -18.25
CA GLU A 24 -6.06 8.26 -18.42
C GLU A 24 -6.51 7.05 -19.26
N MET A 25 -5.66 6.50 -20.13
CA MET A 25 -5.95 5.23 -20.84
C MET A 25 -6.04 4.03 -19.89
N VAL A 26 -5.25 4.01 -18.81
CA VAL A 26 -5.24 2.91 -17.83
C VAL A 26 -6.11 3.18 -16.61
N ARG A 27 -6.61 4.41 -16.43
CA ARG A 27 -7.49 4.81 -15.32
C ARG A 27 -8.66 3.85 -15.09
N PRO A 28 -9.37 3.33 -16.11
CA PRO A 28 -10.50 2.41 -15.88
C PRO A 28 -10.12 1.07 -15.25
N LEU A 29 -8.83 0.71 -15.23
CA LEU A 29 -8.33 -0.52 -14.62
C LEU A 29 -7.99 -0.36 -13.13
N ALA A 30 -7.93 0.89 -12.63
CA ALA A 30 -7.58 1.18 -11.27
C ALA A 30 -8.84 1.49 -10.43
N PRO A 31 -8.79 1.30 -9.10
CA PRO A 31 -9.86 1.75 -8.23
C PRO A 31 -10.16 3.26 -8.44
N PRO A 32 -11.43 3.69 -8.32
CA PRO A 32 -11.78 5.09 -8.43
C PRO A 32 -10.96 5.96 -7.48
N GLY A 33 -10.39 7.05 -8.00
CA GLY A 33 -9.59 7.98 -7.20
C GLY A 33 -8.18 7.48 -6.83
N ALA A 34 -7.77 6.28 -7.23
CA ALA A 34 -6.43 5.79 -6.96
C ALA A 34 -5.37 6.71 -7.62
N PRO A 35 -4.30 7.09 -6.88
CA PRO A 35 -3.18 7.80 -7.47
C PRO A 35 -2.44 6.85 -8.43
N LEU A 36 -2.17 7.33 -9.65
CA LEU A 36 -1.41 6.60 -10.67
C LEU A 36 -0.16 7.41 -11.02
N PRO A 37 0.86 7.47 -10.13
CA PRO A 37 2.10 8.17 -10.41
C PRO A 37 2.90 7.50 -11.53
N PRO A 38 3.90 8.19 -12.11
CA PRO A 38 4.87 7.57 -12.98
C PRO A 38 5.50 6.33 -12.33
N GLY A 39 5.66 5.26 -13.10
CA GLY A 39 6.20 3.99 -12.60
C GLY A 39 5.18 3.07 -11.91
N THR A 40 3.88 3.41 -11.92
CA THR A 40 2.83 2.51 -11.45
C THR A 40 2.85 1.20 -12.24
N SER A 41 3.01 0.08 -11.54
CA SER A 41 2.88 -1.27 -12.10
C SER A 41 1.46 -1.80 -11.92
N PHE A 42 1.04 -2.65 -12.86
CA PHE A 42 -0.24 -3.36 -12.82
C PHE A 42 -0.01 -4.86 -12.88
N GLY A 43 -0.98 -5.61 -12.36
CA GLY A 43 -0.93 -7.07 -12.29
C GLY A 43 -0.40 -7.57 -10.95
N PRO A 44 -0.41 -8.90 -10.76
CA PRO A 44 -0.02 -9.52 -9.50
C PRO A 44 1.50 -9.51 -9.31
N LEU A 45 1.94 -9.68 -8.07
CA LEU A 45 3.31 -10.03 -7.73
C LEU A 45 3.63 -11.39 -8.35
N VAL A 46 4.57 -11.35 -9.30
CA VAL A 46 5.02 -12.52 -10.06
C VAL A 46 6.48 -12.82 -9.73
N GLY A 47 6.85 -14.09 -9.67
CA GLY A 47 8.24 -14.46 -9.40
C GLY A 47 8.43 -15.87 -8.86
N ALA A 48 9.62 -16.12 -8.33
CA ALA A 48 9.91 -17.31 -7.54
C ALA A 48 9.92 -16.93 -6.05
N ALA A 49 9.34 -17.78 -5.21
CA ALA A 49 9.33 -17.62 -3.77
C ALA A 49 9.83 -18.92 -3.11
N SER A 50 10.59 -18.77 -2.02
CA SER A 50 11.18 -19.89 -1.28
C SER A 50 11.49 -19.50 0.15
N GLY A 51 11.42 -20.44 1.07
CA GLY A 51 11.70 -20.22 2.49
C GLY A 51 10.46 -20.39 3.36
N ARG A 52 10.60 -19.99 4.63
CA ARG A 52 9.48 -19.91 5.56
C ARG A 52 8.89 -18.52 5.51
N PHE A 53 7.57 -18.44 5.55
CA PHE A 53 6.81 -17.20 5.53
C PHE A 53 6.02 -17.11 6.83
N ALA A 54 6.17 -15.99 7.54
CA ALA A 54 5.32 -15.63 8.66
C ALA A 54 3.89 -15.30 8.17
N ALA A 55 3.01 -14.87 9.08
CA ALA A 55 1.66 -14.46 8.71
C ALA A 55 1.70 -13.24 7.77
N PHE A 56 2.63 -12.32 8.02
CA PHE A 56 2.91 -11.15 7.22
C PHE A 56 4.35 -11.12 6.74
N GLU A 57 4.58 -10.63 5.53
CA GLU A 57 5.91 -10.44 4.96
C GLU A 57 5.96 -9.14 4.15
N THR A 58 7.09 -8.43 4.23
CA THR A 58 7.31 -7.21 3.45
C THR A 58 8.31 -7.46 2.33
N GLN A 59 7.89 -7.22 1.09
CA GLN A 59 8.80 -7.16 -0.06
C GLN A 59 9.18 -5.69 -0.31
N GLY A 60 10.41 -5.35 0.09
CA GLY A 60 10.88 -3.96 0.08
C GLY A 60 10.09 -3.07 1.06
N SER A 61 9.96 -1.78 0.73
CA SER A 61 9.32 -0.79 1.60
C SER A 61 7.82 -0.60 1.35
N MET A 62 7.26 -1.25 0.33
CA MET A 62 5.91 -0.94 -0.13
C MET A 62 4.98 -2.13 -0.09
N LEU A 63 5.44 -3.34 -0.40
CA LEU A 63 4.54 -4.44 -0.72
C LEU A 63 4.37 -5.35 0.51
N LEU A 64 3.15 -5.36 1.07
CA LEU A 64 2.79 -6.20 2.22
C LEU A 64 2.06 -7.43 1.71
N VAL A 65 2.62 -8.60 2.01
CA VAL A 65 2.08 -9.91 1.66
C VAL A 65 1.56 -10.55 2.94
N VAL A 66 0.42 -11.21 2.85
CA VAL A 66 -0.21 -11.96 3.94
C VAL A 66 -0.47 -13.39 3.50
N ARG A 67 -0.40 -14.34 4.42
CA ARG A 67 -0.91 -15.69 4.15
C ARG A 67 -2.44 -15.68 4.10
N TRP A 68 -3.01 -16.51 3.24
CA TRP A 68 -4.47 -16.64 3.10
C TRP A 68 -5.16 -16.96 4.44
N ASP A 69 -4.64 -17.94 5.19
CA ASP A 69 -5.20 -18.36 6.47
C ASP A 69 -5.15 -17.26 7.54
N ALA A 70 -4.08 -16.46 7.57
CA ALA A 70 -3.98 -15.30 8.45
C ALA A 70 -4.99 -14.20 8.08
N LEU A 71 -5.20 -13.94 6.78
CA LEU A 71 -6.21 -12.98 6.32
C LEU A 71 -7.62 -13.41 6.73
N GLU A 72 -7.95 -14.69 6.55
CA GLU A 72 -9.25 -15.26 6.91
C GLU A 72 -9.52 -15.09 8.41
N GLN A 73 -8.56 -15.46 9.26
CA GLN A 73 -8.67 -15.29 10.72
C GLN A 73 -8.87 -13.82 11.12
N LEU A 74 -8.16 -12.87 10.49
CA LEU A 74 -8.34 -11.44 10.78
C LEU A 74 -9.74 -10.94 10.40
N GLN A 75 -10.29 -11.42 9.28
CA GLN A 75 -11.64 -11.08 8.86
C GLN A 75 -12.69 -11.68 9.81
N GLU A 76 -12.49 -12.92 10.27
CA GLU A 76 -13.33 -13.56 11.30
C GLU A 76 -13.29 -12.80 12.63
N GLU A 77 -12.14 -12.22 12.98
CA GLU A 77 -11.97 -11.35 14.14
C GLU A 77 -12.56 -9.93 13.97
N GLY A 78 -13.20 -9.67 12.84
CA GLY A 78 -13.89 -8.42 12.56
C GLY A 78 -12.98 -7.27 12.15
N VAL A 79 -11.75 -7.55 11.71
CA VAL A 79 -10.87 -6.54 11.09
C VAL A 79 -11.46 -6.13 9.73
N ARG A 80 -11.64 -4.83 9.54
CA ARG A 80 -12.36 -4.24 8.42
C ARG A 80 -11.45 -3.82 7.28
N GLY A 81 -11.98 -3.90 6.06
CA GLY A 81 -11.33 -3.35 4.86
C GLY A 81 -10.13 -4.13 4.35
N LEU A 82 -9.88 -5.34 4.85
CA LEU A 82 -8.81 -6.20 4.33
C LEU A 82 -9.26 -6.90 3.04
N VAL A 83 -8.51 -6.67 1.97
CA VAL A 83 -8.69 -7.34 0.68
C VAL A 83 -7.35 -7.93 0.25
N GLY A 84 -7.34 -9.25 0.00
CA GLY A 84 -6.18 -9.96 -0.51
C GLY A 84 -6.26 -10.16 -2.02
N CYS A 85 -5.21 -9.78 -2.74
CA CYS A 85 -5.04 -10.01 -4.17
C CYS A 85 -4.13 -11.21 -4.39
N LYS A 86 -4.54 -12.14 -5.27
CA LYS A 86 -3.75 -13.34 -5.56
C LYS A 86 -2.41 -12.97 -6.18
N THR A 87 -1.36 -13.65 -5.72
CA THR A 87 -0.03 -13.58 -6.33
C THR A 87 0.12 -14.67 -7.41
N GLU A 88 1.10 -14.50 -8.30
CA GLU A 88 1.55 -15.55 -9.24
C GLU A 88 2.97 -16.01 -8.87
N LEU A 89 3.21 -16.17 -7.57
CA LEU A 89 4.47 -16.67 -7.04
C LEU A 89 4.59 -18.18 -7.29
N ARG A 90 5.74 -18.58 -7.84
CA ARG A 90 6.09 -19.98 -8.07
C ARG A 90 6.94 -20.49 -6.93
N PHE A 91 6.51 -21.59 -6.32
CA PHE A 91 7.22 -22.27 -5.26
C PHE A 91 7.79 -23.59 -5.74
N ARG A 92 8.93 -23.99 -5.17
CA ARG A 92 9.53 -25.32 -5.39
C ARG A 92 9.17 -26.34 -4.29
N GLN A 93 8.58 -25.89 -3.18
CA GLN A 93 8.20 -26.74 -2.05
C GLN A 93 6.87 -27.46 -2.29
N LYS A 94 6.69 -28.63 -1.67
CA LYS A 94 5.56 -29.54 -1.89
C LYS A 94 4.21 -28.95 -1.47
N ASP A 95 4.21 -28.17 -0.41
CA ASP A 95 3.02 -27.56 0.18
C ASP A 95 3.29 -26.08 0.47
N PRO A 96 3.24 -25.21 -0.54
CA PRO A 96 3.52 -23.80 -0.37
C PRO A 96 2.34 -23.07 0.29
N PRO A 97 2.60 -22.06 1.14
CA PRO A 97 1.53 -21.21 1.64
C PRO A 97 0.92 -20.42 0.48
N GLU A 98 -0.39 -20.21 0.54
CA GLU A 98 -1.05 -19.24 -0.35
C GLU A 98 -0.76 -17.84 0.17
N LEU A 99 -0.01 -17.07 -0.64
CA LEU A 99 0.38 -15.70 -0.34
C LEU A 99 -0.45 -14.73 -1.17
N LEU A 100 -0.96 -13.70 -0.51
CA LEU A 100 -1.78 -12.64 -1.10
C LEU A 100 -1.11 -11.30 -0.87
N GLU A 101 -1.18 -10.40 -1.85
CA GLU A 101 -0.87 -8.99 -1.62
C GLU A 101 -2.05 -8.32 -0.92
N LEU A 102 -1.79 -7.59 0.16
CA LEU A 102 -2.82 -6.77 0.77
C LEU A 102 -3.05 -5.50 -0.05
N GLN A 103 -4.28 -5.29 -0.51
CA GLN A 103 -4.71 -4.04 -1.09
C GLN A 103 -4.86 -2.99 0.02
N LEU A 104 -3.85 -2.13 0.14
CA LEU A 104 -3.84 -1.02 1.09
C LEU A 104 -4.14 0.29 0.38
N GLU A 105 -5.41 0.67 0.41
CA GLU A 105 -5.87 1.94 -0.13
C GLU A 105 -5.37 3.12 0.72
N PRO A 106 -5.09 4.29 0.08
CA PRO A 106 -4.76 5.51 0.80
C PRO A 106 -5.87 5.94 1.76
N GLY A 107 -5.50 6.28 3.00
CA GLY A 107 -6.39 6.82 4.02
C GLY A 107 -5.59 7.66 5.01
N GLY A 108 -6.24 8.59 5.71
CA GLY A 108 -5.55 9.48 6.65
C GLY A 108 -4.49 10.37 6.00
N ARG A 109 -3.90 11.24 6.82
CA ARG A 109 -2.83 12.16 6.45
C ARG A 109 -1.88 12.34 7.63
N LEU A 110 -0.60 12.55 7.34
CA LEU A 110 0.30 13.20 8.30
C LEU A 110 -0.22 14.62 8.57
N HIS A 111 -0.23 15.01 9.83
CA HIS A 111 -0.64 16.33 10.27
C HIS A 111 0.32 17.41 9.72
N PRO A 112 -0.15 18.62 9.35
CA PRO A 112 0.70 19.68 8.82
C PRO A 112 1.88 20.09 9.71
N ASP A 113 1.78 19.87 11.02
CA ASP A 113 2.90 20.08 11.97
C ASP A 113 4.13 19.19 11.66
N CYS A 114 3.95 18.11 10.90
CA CYS A 114 5.05 17.27 10.42
C CYS A 114 5.85 17.94 9.30
N TYR A 115 5.36 19.06 8.75
CA TYR A 115 5.93 19.66 7.56
C TYR A 115 7.09 20.58 7.95
N PRO A 116 8.28 20.45 7.32
CA PRO A 116 9.37 21.38 7.55
C PRO A 116 8.91 22.83 7.29
N PRO A 117 9.36 23.82 8.08
CA PRO A 117 8.98 25.22 7.85
C PRO A 117 9.35 25.73 6.44
N GLU A 118 10.46 25.21 5.88
CA GLU A 118 10.99 25.52 4.55
C GLU A 118 10.31 24.71 3.43
N GLN A 119 9.28 23.93 3.76
CA GLN A 119 8.66 23.00 2.83
C GLN A 119 8.03 23.76 1.66
N GLN A 120 8.55 23.52 0.46
CA GLN A 120 7.99 24.08 -0.76
C GLN A 120 6.60 23.49 -1.05
N PRO A 121 5.70 24.27 -1.69
CA PRO A 121 4.42 23.75 -2.14
C PRO A 121 4.61 22.58 -3.12
N PRO A 122 3.61 21.70 -3.27
CA PRO A 122 3.65 20.65 -4.28
C PRO A 122 3.97 21.21 -5.67
N CYS A 123 4.70 20.44 -6.48
CA CYS A 123 5.06 20.83 -7.83
C CYS A 123 3.80 21.20 -8.65
N ALA A 124 3.78 22.39 -9.25
CA ALA A 124 2.64 22.86 -10.04
C ALA A 124 2.34 22.00 -11.28
N THR A 125 3.32 21.25 -11.77
CA THR A 125 3.16 20.34 -12.92
C THR A 125 2.64 18.98 -12.48
N CYS A 126 3.38 18.26 -11.62
CA CYS A 126 3.07 16.86 -11.31
C CYS A 126 2.44 16.63 -9.94
N GLY A 127 2.26 17.67 -9.13
CA GLY A 127 1.73 17.58 -7.76
C GLY A 127 2.67 16.88 -6.77
N ARG A 128 3.90 16.52 -7.17
CA ARG A 128 4.87 15.88 -6.29
C ARG A 128 5.15 16.79 -5.10
N PHE A 129 4.94 16.24 -3.91
CA PHE A 129 5.29 16.86 -2.66
C PHE A 129 6.48 16.10 -2.06
N GLY A 130 7.67 16.70 -2.18
CA GLY A 130 8.91 16.08 -1.71
C GLY A 130 9.02 16.23 -0.20
N MET A 131 8.73 15.15 0.53
CA MET A 131 8.81 15.10 1.98
C MET A 131 9.62 13.89 2.40
N THR A 132 10.41 14.04 3.45
CA THR A 132 11.02 12.93 4.19
C THR A 132 10.13 12.60 5.38
N LEU A 133 10.03 11.33 5.75
CA LEU A 133 9.28 10.92 6.93
C LEU A 133 9.92 11.60 8.16
N PRO A 134 9.18 12.38 8.97
CA PRO A 134 9.70 12.87 10.23
C PRO A 134 10.01 11.70 11.19
N ASP A 135 10.95 11.91 12.11
CA ASP A 135 11.31 10.91 13.12
C ASP A 135 10.11 10.57 14.05
N ASP A 136 9.27 11.58 14.30
CA ASP A 136 8.05 11.51 15.11
C ASP A 136 6.82 11.92 14.27
N PRO A 137 6.30 11.01 13.44
CA PRO A 137 5.13 11.31 12.62
C PRO A 137 3.87 11.42 13.48
N ILE A 138 3.03 12.40 13.15
CA ILE A 138 1.74 12.66 13.78
C ILE A 138 0.66 12.51 12.72
N LEU A 139 -0.42 11.80 13.05
CA LEU A 139 -1.57 11.65 12.18
C LEU A 139 -2.58 12.77 12.42
N ASP A 140 -3.18 13.29 11.35
CA ASP A 140 -4.35 14.17 11.43
C ASP A 140 -5.59 13.33 11.76
N ALA A 141 -6.11 13.48 12.98
CA ALA A 141 -7.21 12.68 13.50
C ALA A 141 -8.49 12.81 12.65
N ALA A 142 -8.78 14.01 12.16
CA ALA A 142 -9.98 14.29 11.38
C ALA A 142 -9.94 13.63 9.99
N SER A 143 -8.75 13.25 9.51
CA SER A 143 -8.56 12.60 8.22
C SER A 143 -8.66 11.07 8.26
N LEU A 144 -8.69 10.47 9.44
CA LEU A 144 -8.59 9.02 9.60
C LEU A 144 -9.85 8.30 9.08
N PRO A 145 -9.69 7.20 8.31
CA PRO A 145 -10.82 6.44 7.81
C PRO A 145 -11.50 5.66 8.94
N THR A 146 -12.82 5.52 8.87
CA THR A 146 -13.63 4.76 9.85
C THR A 146 -14.12 3.40 9.30
N ASP A 147 -13.90 3.14 8.01
CA ASP A 147 -14.40 1.98 7.27
C ASP A 147 -13.38 0.84 7.15
N ARG A 148 -12.10 1.09 7.49
CA ARG A 148 -11.00 0.13 7.34
C ARG A 148 -10.04 0.21 8.52
N ASP A 149 -9.41 -0.91 8.84
CA ASP A 149 -8.53 -1.03 10.00
C ASP A 149 -7.04 -1.05 9.63
N LEU A 150 -6.69 -1.15 8.35
CA LEU A 150 -5.31 -1.10 7.85
C LEU A 150 -5.26 -0.34 6.53
N PHE A 151 -4.40 0.68 6.43
CA PHE A 151 -4.30 1.54 5.25
C PHE A 151 -2.90 2.16 5.12
N ARG A 152 -2.61 2.73 3.94
CA ARG A 152 -1.42 3.56 3.73
C ARG A 152 -1.76 5.03 3.93
N VAL A 153 -0.86 5.80 4.54
CA VAL A 153 -1.08 7.23 4.76
C VAL A 153 -1.13 7.97 3.42
N GLY A 154 -2.21 8.72 3.16
CA GLY A 154 -2.50 9.24 1.83
C GLY A 154 -1.50 10.25 1.28
N ASN A 155 -0.91 11.09 2.15
CA ASN A 155 0.16 12.01 1.78
C ASN A 155 1.57 11.44 2.03
N PHE A 156 1.68 10.17 2.48
CA PHE A 156 2.97 9.53 2.76
C PHE A 156 2.89 8.00 2.66
N ALA A 157 2.80 7.47 1.43
CA ALA A 157 2.42 6.08 1.17
C ALA A 157 3.35 4.99 1.74
N THR A 158 4.56 5.33 2.18
CA THR A 158 5.47 4.36 2.83
C THR A 158 5.12 4.10 4.30
N VAL A 159 4.20 4.87 4.89
CA VAL A 159 3.68 4.60 6.24
C VAL A 159 2.38 3.82 6.13
N MET A 160 2.33 2.68 6.82
CA MET A 160 1.13 1.89 7.01
C MET A 160 0.60 2.12 8.43
N VAL A 161 -0.70 2.33 8.56
CA VAL A 161 -1.38 2.55 9.85
C VAL A 161 -2.41 1.47 10.03
N GLY A 162 -2.32 0.77 11.16
CA GLY A 162 -3.33 -0.14 11.65
C GLY A 162 -4.08 0.47 12.84
N THR A 163 -5.38 0.26 12.93
CA THR A 163 -6.16 0.63 14.12
C THR A 163 -5.81 -0.29 15.30
N GLU A 164 -6.23 0.11 16.51
CA GLU A 164 -6.09 -0.73 17.69
C GLU A 164 -6.76 -2.10 17.51
N ARG A 165 -7.93 -2.16 16.87
CA ARG A 165 -8.61 -3.42 16.52
C ARG A 165 -7.71 -4.36 15.73
N PHE A 166 -7.02 -3.85 14.71
CA PHE A 166 -6.09 -4.66 13.91
C PHE A 166 -4.93 -5.16 14.76
N LYS A 167 -4.29 -4.28 15.55
CA LYS A 167 -3.19 -4.65 16.46
C LYS A 167 -3.63 -5.75 17.43
N GLU A 168 -4.77 -5.58 18.10
CA GLU A 168 -5.29 -6.54 19.08
C GLU A 168 -5.62 -7.89 18.44
N ALA A 169 -6.20 -7.90 17.24
CA ALA A 169 -6.48 -9.13 16.49
C ALA A 169 -5.18 -9.87 16.15
N VAL A 170 -4.18 -9.18 15.60
CA VAL A 170 -2.86 -9.74 15.28
C VAL A 170 -2.20 -10.35 16.52
N GLN A 171 -2.22 -9.63 17.65
CA GLN A 171 -1.61 -10.09 18.90
C GLN A 171 -2.32 -11.31 19.48
N ARG A 172 -3.66 -11.30 19.48
CA ARG A 172 -4.48 -12.39 20.01
C ARG A 172 -4.37 -13.67 19.20
N LEU A 173 -4.30 -13.55 17.88
CA LEU A 173 -4.10 -14.68 16.96
C LEU A 173 -2.63 -15.15 16.91
N GLY A 174 -1.69 -14.40 17.51
CA GLY A 174 -0.27 -14.73 17.49
C GLY A 174 0.35 -14.64 16.09
N LEU A 175 -0.15 -13.74 15.24
CA LEU A 175 0.32 -13.58 13.87
C LEU A 175 1.66 -12.85 13.84
N GLU A 176 2.69 -13.51 13.32
CA GLU A 176 4.05 -12.99 13.22
C GLU A 176 4.31 -12.21 11.91
N GLY A 177 5.43 -11.47 11.87
CA GLY A 177 5.92 -10.81 10.65
C GLY A 177 5.63 -9.31 10.56
N ILE A 178 5.00 -8.73 11.57
CA ILE A 178 4.81 -7.28 11.72
C ILE A 178 5.08 -6.84 13.15
N THR A 179 5.47 -5.58 13.31
CA THR A 179 5.64 -4.90 14.60
C THR A 179 4.82 -3.61 14.62
N PHE A 180 4.47 -3.17 15.83
CA PHE A 180 3.64 -1.99 16.03
C PHE A 180 4.43 -0.90 16.77
N ARG A 181 4.34 0.32 16.24
CA ARG A 181 4.73 1.56 16.92
C ARG A 181 3.48 2.42 17.02
N GLU A 182 3.15 2.88 18.22
CA GLU A 182 2.05 3.81 18.43
C GLU A 182 2.36 5.16 17.78
N LEU A 183 1.35 5.76 17.16
CA LEU A 183 1.46 7.07 16.52
C LEU A 183 0.50 8.05 17.18
N PRO A 184 0.97 9.24 17.58
CA PRO A 184 0.10 10.28 18.10
C PRO A 184 -0.86 10.78 17.01
N THR A 185 -2.03 11.24 17.45
CA THR A 185 -3.02 11.91 16.60
C THR A 185 -3.20 13.35 17.08
N ARG A 186 -3.56 14.24 16.16
CA ARG A 186 -3.85 15.64 16.45
C ARG A 186 -5.08 16.13 15.71
#